data_AF-A0A6A6H048-F1
#
_entry.id   AF-A0A6A6H048-F1
#
_cell.length_a   1.000
_cell.length_b   1.000
_cell.length_c   1.000
_cell.angle_alpha   90.00
_cell.angle_beta   90.00
_cell.angle_gamma   90.00
#
_symmetry.space_group_name_H-M   'P 1'
#
loop_
_entity.id
_entity.type
_entity.pdbx_description
1 polymer ?
#
loop_
_entity_poly.entity_id
_entity_poly.type
_entity_poly.pdbx_seq_one_letter_code
_entity_poly.pdbx_strand_id
1 'polypeptide(L)'
;MTGTLSNTFHKYYNASQGANVGGSTDIQECNRKAHERQQFEIRALEGISENLKISTLGLNIRPPTIHRTGIDTHALVVSCHGEPALNKNTVEKMYQNTPSRRIRDIGIRLGRWLNYLHRSTRYLDIGPDGNTDAREVVCSQYARVTTALACFSLDNSIGDRVAEAYKGFLRTDNECVCMGNFSPRRVVIADLTPPLMVVDWKNVRRGSGATDAGRFAAEAWTIDRFKVGSKRHRGLANAFLKAYLHAAEPNFEFRMKLAVHIGVQLCLWSHVELLECPSTWVEMRGVAELGEAIIRKALDGNSSWIDLFLKA
;
A
#
# COMPACT_ATOMS: atom_id res chain seq x y z
N MET A 1 -14.62 -36.36 -11.78
CA MET A 1 -14.40 -34.92 -11.57
C MET A 1 -13.88 -34.75 -10.16
N THR A 2 -12.56 -34.62 -9.98
CA THR A 2 -11.94 -34.37 -8.68
C THR A 2 -12.13 -32.89 -8.35
N GLY A 3 -13.07 -32.59 -7.46
CA GLY A 3 -13.29 -31.23 -6.96
C GLY A 3 -12.01 -30.75 -6.30
N THR A 4 -11.34 -29.79 -6.95
CA THR A 4 -10.16 -29.14 -6.37
C THR A 4 -10.67 -28.37 -5.14
N LEU A 5 -10.24 -28.77 -3.94
CA LEU A 5 -10.52 -28.02 -2.72
C LEU A 5 -10.04 -26.58 -2.95
N SER A 6 -10.97 -25.65 -3.00
CA SER A 6 -10.65 -24.24 -3.14
C SER A 6 -9.86 -23.81 -1.90
N ASN A 7 -8.63 -23.32 -2.10
CA ASN A 7 -7.84 -22.75 -1.00
C ASN A 7 -8.53 -21.48 -0.50
N THR A 8 -9.34 -21.59 0.54
CA THR A 8 -10.03 -20.48 1.20
C THR A 8 -9.30 -20.05 2.47
N PHE A 9 -9.29 -18.76 2.74
CA PHE A 9 -8.76 -18.18 3.97
C PHE A 9 -9.90 -17.49 4.76
N HIS A 10 -9.89 -17.67 6.08
CA HIS A 10 -10.84 -17.05 7.00
C HIS A 10 -10.22 -15.80 7.63
N LYS A 11 -10.74 -14.63 7.29
CA LYS A 11 -10.37 -13.35 7.90
C LYS A 11 -11.39 -12.98 8.96
N TYR A 12 -10.97 -12.84 10.21
CA TYR A 12 -11.83 -12.42 11.32
C TYR A 12 -11.57 -10.96 11.69
N TYR A 13 -12.64 -10.22 11.99
CA TYR A 13 -12.61 -8.82 12.39
C TYR A 13 -13.05 -8.68 13.85
N ASN A 14 -12.21 -9.13 14.79
CA ASN A 14 -12.50 -9.00 16.22
C ASN A 14 -11.47 -8.08 16.89
N ALA A 15 -11.93 -7.11 17.67
CA ALA A 15 -11.05 -6.21 18.43
C ALA A 15 -10.19 -6.92 19.49
N SER A 16 -10.63 -8.11 19.94
CA SER A 16 -9.97 -8.89 20.99
C SER A 16 -8.62 -9.50 20.60
N GLN A 17 -8.19 -9.40 19.33
CA GLN A 17 -6.93 -10.00 18.88
C GLN A 17 -5.68 -9.10 19.02
N GLY A 18 -5.77 -7.89 19.61
CA GLY A 18 -4.56 -7.06 19.67
C GLY A 18 -4.55 -5.82 20.55
N ALA A 19 -5.49 -5.62 21.46
CA ALA A 19 -5.49 -4.42 22.28
C ALA A 19 -5.84 -4.70 23.75
N ASN A 20 -4.94 -4.32 24.65
CA ASN A 20 -5.23 -4.09 26.06
C ASN A 20 -6.09 -2.81 26.15
N VAL A 21 -7.37 -2.90 25.82
CA VAL A 21 -8.28 -1.75 25.86
C VAL A 21 -8.95 -1.69 27.22
N GLY A 22 -8.82 -0.56 27.90
CA GLY A 22 -9.43 -0.33 29.21
C GLY A 22 -10.90 0.06 29.09
N GLY A 23 -11.81 -0.91 29.22
CA GLY A 23 -13.25 -0.68 29.35
C GLY A 23 -14.12 -1.34 28.28
N SER A 24 -15.37 -1.68 28.62
CA SER A 24 -16.31 -2.38 27.74
C SER A 24 -16.81 -1.52 26.57
N THR A 25 -16.93 -0.21 26.76
CA THR A 25 -17.34 0.77 25.73
C THR A 25 -16.33 0.87 24.59
N ASP A 26 -15.03 0.83 24.90
CA ASP A 26 -13.99 0.93 23.88
C ASP A 26 -13.95 -0.31 22.98
N ILE A 27 -14.25 -1.49 23.53
CA ILE A 27 -14.33 -2.74 22.76
C ILE A 27 -15.49 -2.72 21.77
N GLN A 28 -16.66 -2.20 22.20
CA GLN A 28 -17.83 -2.07 21.32
C GLN A 28 -17.55 -1.15 20.15
N GLU A 29 -16.93 0.00 20.40
CA GLU A 29 -16.57 0.96 19.36
C GLU A 29 -15.52 0.39 18.39
N CYS A 30 -14.51 -0.33 18.90
CA CYS A 30 -13.51 -1.00 18.06
C CYS A 30 -14.14 -2.07 17.15
N ASN A 31 -15.08 -2.86 17.67
CA ASN A 31 -15.80 -3.87 16.90
C ASN A 31 -16.68 -3.22 15.82
N ARG A 32 -17.38 -2.13 16.15
CA ARG A 32 -18.18 -1.36 15.17
C ARG A 32 -17.32 -0.88 14.00
N LYS A 33 -16.18 -0.25 14.29
CA LYS A 33 -15.22 0.19 13.26
C LYS A 33 -14.61 -0.96 12.46
N ALA A 34 -14.35 -2.10 13.10
CA ALA A 34 -13.86 -3.29 12.39
C ALA A 34 -14.91 -3.82 11.41
N HIS A 35 -16.18 -3.85 11.82
CA HIS A 35 -17.29 -4.25 10.96
C HIS A 35 -17.50 -3.28 9.78
N GLU A 36 -17.46 -1.98 10.02
CA GLU A 36 -17.57 -0.97 8.96
C GLU A 36 -16.48 -1.12 7.90
N ARG A 37 -15.22 -1.30 8.33
CA ARG A 37 -14.10 -1.58 7.42
C ARG A 37 -14.31 -2.85 6.60
N GLN A 38 -14.90 -3.89 7.20
CA GLN A 38 -15.25 -5.12 6.49
C GLN A 38 -16.29 -4.87 5.39
N GLN A 39 -17.31 -4.05 5.65
CA GLN A 39 -18.33 -3.71 4.65
C GLN A 39 -17.74 -2.95 3.45
N PHE A 40 -16.83 -2.00 3.70
CA PHE A 40 -16.11 -1.30 2.63
C PHE A 40 -15.21 -2.25 1.83
N GLU A 41 -14.51 -3.17 2.49
CA GLU A 41 -13.72 -4.22 1.81
C GLU A 41 -14.59 -5.11 0.92
N ILE A 42 -15.75 -5.55 1.41
CA ILE A 42 -16.68 -6.38 0.63
C ILE A 42 -17.12 -5.64 -0.63
N ARG A 43 -17.71 -4.44 -0.48
CA ARG A 43 -18.22 -3.65 -1.61
C ARG A 43 -17.14 -3.34 -2.64
N ALA A 44 -15.94 -2.98 -2.17
CA ALA A 44 -14.84 -2.72 -3.08
C ALA A 44 -14.42 -3.98 -3.85
N LEU A 45 -14.26 -5.12 -3.18
CA LEU A 45 -13.84 -6.36 -3.84
C LEU A 45 -14.87 -6.84 -4.87
N GLU A 46 -16.17 -6.78 -4.54
CA GLU A 46 -17.26 -7.10 -5.47
C GLU A 46 -17.25 -6.15 -6.68
N GLY A 47 -17.27 -4.84 -6.43
CA GLY A 47 -17.26 -3.85 -7.50
C GLY A 47 -16.00 -3.90 -8.36
N ILE A 48 -14.83 -4.16 -7.76
CA ILE A 48 -13.59 -4.36 -8.49
C ILE A 48 -13.68 -5.60 -9.36
N SER A 49 -14.20 -6.72 -8.87
CA SER A 49 -14.36 -7.95 -9.66
C SER A 49 -15.26 -7.76 -10.88
N GLU A 50 -16.30 -6.94 -10.77
CA GLU A 50 -17.20 -6.62 -11.89
C GLU A 50 -16.54 -5.70 -12.92
N ASN A 51 -15.79 -4.69 -12.46
CA ASN A 51 -15.18 -3.68 -13.33
C ASN A 51 -13.85 -4.14 -13.93
N LEU A 52 -13.10 -4.99 -13.23
CA LEU A 52 -11.83 -5.50 -13.68
C LEU A 52 -12.02 -6.79 -14.49
N LYS A 53 -12.14 -6.62 -15.81
CA LYS A 53 -11.88 -7.71 -16.76
C LYS A 53 -10.38 -8.03 -16.84
N ILE A 54 -9.72 -8.30 -15.70
CA ILE A 54 -8.26 -8.48 -15.54
C ILE A 54 -7.64 -9.44 -16.57
N SER A 55 -8.41 -10.45 -17.02
CA SER A 55 -7.96 -11.39 -18.05
C SER A 55 -7.54 -10.70 -19.34
N THR A 56 -8.05 -9.50 -19.65
CA THR A 56 -7.75 -8.77 -20.89
C THR A 56 -6.36 -8.13 -20.92
N LEU A 57 -5.69 -7.96 -19.78
CA LEU A 57 -4.37 -7.32 -19.75
C LEU A 57 -3.21 -8.33 -19.70
N GLY A 58 -3.48 -9.63 -19.57
CA GLY A 58 -2.44 -10.65 -19.42
C GLY A 58 -1.52 -10.43 -18.21
N LEU A 59 -1.92 -9.58 -17.25
CA LEU A 59 -1.09 -9.24 -16.10
C LEU A 59 -1.09 -10.34 -15.04
N ASN A 60 -2.10 -11.21 -15.02
CA ASN A 60 -2.28 -12.27 -14.02
C ASN A 60 -2.14 -11.72 -12.59
N ILE A 61 -2.82 -10.61 -12.27
CA ILE A 61 -2.87 -10.04 -10.92
C ILE A 61 -4.34 -9.89 -10.54
N ARG A 62 -4.75 -10.43 -9.39
CA ARG A 62 -6.14 -10.34 -8.95
C ARG A 62 -6.28 -9.97 -7.47
N PRO A 63 -7.37 -9.28 -7.09
CA PRO A 63 -7.78 -9.21 -5.70
C PRO A 63 -8.34 -10.58 -5.23
N PRO A 64 -8.55 -10.78 -3.92
CA PRO A 64 -9.29 -11.91 -3.38
C PRO A 64 -10.73 -11.93 -3.87
N THR A 65 -11.23 -13.11 -4.23
CA THR A 65 -12.65 -13.37 -4.46
C THR A 65 -13.32 -13.68 -3.13
N ILE A 66 -14.48 -13.09 -2.89
CA ILE A 66 -15.29 -13.37 -1.71
C ILE A 66 -16.10 -14.65 -1.95
N HIS A 67 -16.03 -15.60 -1.01
CA HIS A 67 -16.79 -16.85 -1.06
C HIS A 67 -17.95 -16.86 -0.06
N ARG A 68 -17.75 -16.27 1.12
CA ARG A 68 -18.77 -16.21 2.17
C ARG A 68 -18.54 -15.01 3.08
N THR A 69 -19.62 -14.33 3.41
CA THR A 69 -19.67 -13.28 4.43
C THR A 69 -20.42 -13.81 5.65
N GLY A 70 -19.78 -13.82 6.81
CA GLY A 70 -20.42 -14.08 8.10
C GLY A 70 -20.61 -12.76 8.83
N ILE A 71 -21.79 -12.15 8.69
CA ILE A 71 -22.09 -10.87 9.33
C ILE A 71 -22.04 -11.03 10.86
N ASP A 72 -22.69 -12.08 11.37
CA ASP A 72 -22.77 -12.38 12.82
C ASP A 72 -21.42 -12.81 13.43
N THR A 73 -20.54 -13.39 12.62
CA THR A 73 -19.23 -13.87 13.05
C THR A 73 -18.11 -12.88 12.75
N HIS A 74 -18.45 -11.73 12.15
CA HIS A 74 -17.48 -10.74 11.63
C HIS A 74 -16.36 -11.40 10.82
N ALA A 75 -16.74 -12.40 10.02
CA ALA A 75 -15.81 -13.25 9.28
C ALA A 75 -16.00 -13.06 7.78
N LEU A 76 -14.89 -13.01 7.06
CA LEU A 76 -14.85 -12.98 5.61
C LEU A 76 -14.06 -14.19 5.12
N VAL A 77 -14.70 -15.05 4.33
CA VAL A 77 -14.04 -16.18 3.66
C VAL A 77 -13.71 -15.75 2.25
N VAL A 78 -12.42 -15.65 1.96
CA VAL A 78 -11.89 -15.18 0.67
C VAL A 78 -10.95 -16.19 0.05
N SER A 79 -10.81 -16.12 -1.28
CA SER A 79 -9.83 -16.92 -2.01
C SER A 79 -8.42 -16.58 -1.53
N CYS A 80 -7.58 -17.60 -1.38
CA CYS A 80 -6.17 -17.46 -1.04
C CYS A 80 -5.31 -18.16 -2.10
N HIS A 81 -4.15 -17.57 -2.44
CA HIS A 81 -3.14 -18.26 -3.25
C HIS A 81 -2.00 -18.71 -2.35
N GLY A 82 -1.48 -19.91 -2.61
CA GLY A 82 -0.39 -20.51 -1.84
C GLY A 82 -0.87 -21.30 -0.62
N GLU A 83 0.09 -21.82 0.14
CA GLU A 83 -0.18 -22.46 1.44
C GLU A 83 -1.01 -21.55 2.36
N PRO A 84 -1.81 -22.11 3.29
CA PRO A 84 -2.70 -21.36 4.19
C PRO A 84 -2.04 -20.22 4.98
N ALA A 85 -0.71 -20.22 5.09
CA ALA A 85 0.05 -19.13 5.66
C ALA A 85 0.22 -18.00 4.63
N LEU A 86 -0.81 -17.14 4.50
CA LEU A 86 -0.80 -15.87 3.73
C LEU A 86 0.49 -15.04 3.87
N ASN A 87 1.21 -15.22 4.98
CA ASN A 87 2.40 -14.48 5.30
C ASN A 87 3.71 -15.13 4.82
N LYS A 88 3.75 -16.32 4.20
CA LYS A 88 5.03 -16.94 3.80
C LYS A 88 5.48 -16.55 2.39
N ASN A 89 4.54 -16.36 1.46
CA ASN A 89 4.84 -16.18 0.04
C ASN A 89 4.60 -14.75 -0.48
N THR A 90 4.81 -13.74 0.36
CA THR A 90 4.68 -12.33 -0.08
C THR A 90 5.91 -11.89 -0.88
N VAL A 91 5.79 -10.87 -1.72
CA VAL A 91 6.93 -10.28 -2.45
C VAL A 91 8.03 -9.86 -1.48
N GLU A 92 7.67 -9.30 -0.33
CA GLU A 92 8.60 -8.86 0.70
C GLU A 92 9.37 -10.01 1.38
N LYS A 93 8.75 -11.18 1.59
CA LYS A 93 9.42 -12.35 2.18
C LYS A 93 10.20 -13.16 1.18
N MET A 94 9.64 -13.34 -0.01
CA MET A 94 10.31 -14.06 -1.11
C MET A 94 11.39 -13.24 -1.78
N TYR A 95 11.55 -11.97 -1.38
CA TYR A 95 12.40 -11.01 -2.06
C TYR A 95 13.81 -11.56 -2.28
N GLN A 96 14.50 -11.98 -1.22
CA GLN A 96 15.88 -12.49 -1.26
C GLN A 96 16.05 -13.73 -2.14
N ASN A 97 15.06 -14.63 -2.16
CA ASN A 97 15.13 -15.93 -2.84
C ASN A 97 14.59 -15.90 -4.28
N THR A 98 13.88 -14.84 -4.65
CA THR A 98 13.40 -14.65 -6.02
C THR A 98 14.57 -14.22 -6.92
N PRO A 99 14.61 -14.48 -8.24
CA PRO A 99 15.60 -13.88 -9.14
C PRO A 99 15.33 -12.39 -9.45
N SER A 100 16.37 -11.57 -9.66
CA SER A 100 16.21 -10.11 -9.93
C SER A 100 15.36 -9.80 -11.16
N ARG A 101 15.47 -10.61 -12.22
CA ARG A 101 14.58 -10.49 -13.39
C ARG A 101 13.11 -10.61 -12.99
N ARG A 102 12.77 -11.64 -12.22
CA ARG A 102 11.39 -11.89 -11.74
C ARG A 102 10.90 -10.76 -10.82
N ILE A 103 11.75 -10.18 -9.98
CA ILE A 103 11.38 -9.00 -9.17
C ILE A 103 11.02 -7.79 -10.03
N ARG A 104 11.80 -7.50 -11.08
CA ARG A 104 11.47 -6.41 -12.03
C ARG A 104 10.18 -6.69 -12.77
N ASP A 105 9.97 -7.94 -13.22
CA ASP A 105 8.74 -8.34 -13.90
C ASP A 105 7.51 -8.18 -13.00
N ILE A 106 7.63 -8.54 -11.71
CA ILE A 106 6.59 -8.29 -10.68
C ILE A 106 6.31 -6.79 -10.57
N GLY A 107 7.35 -5.95 -10.45
CA GLY A 107 7.21 -4.50 -10.38
C GLY A 107 6.46 -3.93 -11.59
N ILE A 108 6.87 -4.30 -12.81
CA ILE A 108 6.22 -3.85 -14.05
C ILE A 108 4.74 -4.24 -14.08
N ARG A 109 4.43 -5.51 -13.77
CA ARG A 109 3.05 -6.01 -13.77
C ARG A 109 2.20 -5.26 -12.75
N LEU A 110 2.69 -5.06 -11.53
CA LEU A 110 1.99 -4.34 -10.47
C LEU A 110 1.76 -2.87 -10.81
N GLY A 111 2.76 -2.18 -11.41
CA GLY A 111 2.61 -0.78 -11.81
C GLY A 111 1.51 -0.60 -12.86
N ARG A 112 1.48 -1.49 -13.86
CA ARG A 112 0.41 -1.49 -14.88
C ARG A 112 -0.95 -1.85 -14.30
N TRP A 113 -1.01 -2.88 -13.45
CA TRP A 113 -2.25 -3.34 -12.82
C TRP A 113 -2.85 -2.27 -11.91
N LEU A 114 -2.04 -1.62 -11.08
CA LEU A 114 -2.52 -0.59 -10.15
C LEU A 114 -3.09 0.62 -10.90
N ASN A 115 -2.43 1.06 -11.98
CA ASN A 115 -2.98 2.11 -12.83
C ASN A 115 -4.32 1.68 -13.45
N TYR A 116 -4.43 0.44 -13.93
CA TYR A 116 -5.69 -0.07 -14.48
C TYR A 116 -6.79 -0.12 -13.41
N LEU A 117 -6.47 -0.58 -12.19
CA LEU A 117 -7.39 -0.52 -11.05
C LEU A 117 -7.90 0.91 -10.82
N HIS A 118 -7.00 1.89 -10.70
CA HIS A 118 -7.37 3.28 -10.44
C HIS A 118 -8.26 3.84 -11.56
N ARG A 119 -7.93 3.55 -12.83
CA ARG A 119 -8.73 4.02 -13.98
C ARG A 119 -10.11 3.38 -14.03
N SER A 120 -10.19 2.07 -13.82
CA SER A 120 -11.44 1.30 -13.92
C SER A 120 -12.38 1.53 -12.74
N THR A 121 -11.89 2.10 -11.63
CA THR A 121 -12.68 2.34 -10.42
C THR A 121 -12.97 3.82 -10.19
N ARG A 122 -12.74 4.71 -11.17
CA ARG A 122 -13.02 6.15 -11.05
C ARG A 122 -14.46 6.46 -10.62
N TYR A 123 -15.42 5.65 -11.01
CA TYR A 123 -16.84 5.83 -10.67
C TYR A 123 -17.39 4.72 -9.79
N LEU A 124 -16.53 3.83 -9.29
CA LEU A 124 -16.98 2.77 -8.39
C LEU A 124 -17.36 3.39 -7.05
N ASP A 125 -18.63 3.23 -6.68
CA ASP A 125 -19.16 3.55 -5.36
C ASP A 125 -18.84 2.42 -4.38
N ILE A 126 -18.31 2.78 -3.22
CA ILE A 126 -18.02 1.84 -2.12
C ILE A 126 -18.92 2.12 -0.90
N GLY A 127 -19.86 3.06 -1.01
CA GLY A 127 -20.77 3.46 0.05
C GLY A 127 -20.73 4.96 0.34
N PRO A 128 -21.76 5.46 1.06
CA PRO A 128 -21.83 6.85 1.49
C PRO A 128 -20.61 7.21 2.34
N ASP A 129 -20.10 8.42 2.13
CA ASP A 129 -18.91 9.00 2.78
C ASP A 129 -17.59 8.24 2.62
N GLY A 130 -17.61 7.03 2.05
CA GLY A 130 -16.46 6.14 1.98
C GLY A 130 -15.94 5.70 3.36
N ASN A 131 -14.80 4.98 3.36
CA ASN A 131 -14.16 4.52 4.58
C ASN A 131 -13.42 5.67 5.28
N THR A 132 -14.11 6.39 6.15
CA THR A 132 -13.58 7.57 6.89
C THR A 132 -12.41 7.19 7.80
N ASP A 133 -12.46 6.03 8.46
CA ASP A 133 -11.35 5.51 9.25
C ASP A 133 -10.09 5.34 8.40
N ALA A 134 -10.20 4.77 7.20
CA ALA A 134 -9.06 4.62 6.30
C ALA A 134 -8.52 5.97 5.81
N ARG A 135 -9.37 6.98 5.63
CA ARG A 135 -8.93 8.36 5.33
C ARG A 135 -8.16 8.96 6.50
N GLU A 136 -8.66 8.79 7.72
CA GLU A 136 -8.02 9.32 8.92
C GLU A 136 -6.65 8.67 9.18
N VAL A 137 -6.53 7.37 8.88
CA VAL A 137 -5.23 6.68 8.89
C VAL A 137 -4.24 7.37 7.95
N VAL A 138 -4.65 7.77 6.75
CA VAL A 138 -3.76 8.47 5.81
C VAL A 138 -3.48 9.90 6.26
N CYS A 139 -4.46 10.62 6.79
CA CYS A 139 -4.24 11.97 7.33
C CYS A 139 -3.24 11.95 8.49
N SER A 140 -3.37 10.99 9.41
CA SER A 140 -2.46 10.85 10.56
C SER A 140 -1.03 10.53 10.14
N GLN A 141 -0.81 9.87 8.99
CA GLN A 141 0.53 9.63 8.46
C GLN A 141 1.25 10.95 8.15
N TYR A 142 0.58 11.93 7.54
CA TYR A 142 1.18 13.22 7.21
C TYR A 142 1.50 14.02 8.47
N ALA A 143 0.60 14.03 9.45
CA ALA A 143 0.82 14.70 10.74
C ALA A 143 2.02 14.12 11.52
N ARG A 144 2.34 12.84 11.31
CA ARG A 144 3.45 12.15 11.98
C ARG A 144 4.82 12.41 11.36
N VAL A 145 4.90 13.06 10.19
CA VAL A 145 6.18 13.37 9.54
C VAL A 145 7.03 14.29 10.42
N THR A 146 6.41 15.29 11.06
CA THR A 146 7.10 16.22 11.98
C THR A 146 7.81 15.44 13.10
N THR A 147 7.10 14.51 13.75
CA THR A 147 7.68 13.65 14.79
C THR A 147 8.79 12.76 14.23
N ALA A 148 8.57 12.15 13.06
CA ALA A 148 9.54 11.23 12.47
C ALA A 148 10.86 11.94 12.09
N LEU A 149 10.80 13.15 11.53
CA LEU A 149 11.98 13.96 11.21
C LEU A 149 12.70 14.44 12.47
N ALA A 150 11.95 14.83 13.50
CA ALA A 150 12.51 15.27 14.78
C ALA A 150 13.31 14.15 15.46
N CYS A 151 12.88 12.89 15.35
CA CYS A 151 13.63 11.75 15.87
C CYS A 151 15.07 11.67 15.34
N PHE A 152 15.31 12.13 14.11
CA PHE A 152 16.64 12.10 13.46
C PHE A 152 17.37 13.45 13.47
N SER A 153 16.86 14.44 14.22
CA SER A 153 17.38 15.82 14.22
C SER A 153 17.42 16.46 12.82
N LEU A 154 16.41 16.17 11.99
CA LEU A 154 16.21 16.77 10.67
C LEU A 154 15.27 17.98 10.74
N ASP A 155 15.13 18.71 9.62
CA ASP A 155 14.21 19.86 9.52
C ASP A 155 12.74 19.40 9.57
N ASN A 156 12.19 19.33 10.78
CA ASN A 156 10.83 18.90 11.02
C ASN A 156 9.77 19.93 10.59
N SER A 157 10.14 21.17 10.26
CA SER A 157 9.20 22.17 9.72
C SER A 157 8.59 21.74 8.38
N ILE A 158 9.30 20.88 7.64
CA ILE A 158 8.79 20.24 6.43
C ILE A 158 7.57 19.34 6.72
N GLY A 159 7.54 18.70 7.89
CA GLY A 159 6.41 17.90 8.34
C GLY A 159 5.14 18.73 8.50
N ASP A 160 5.25 19.91 9.12
CA ASP A 160 4.11 20.80 9.33
C ASP A 160 3.63 21.39 8.00
N ARG A 161 4.57 21.79 7.12
CA ARG A 161 4.25 22.28 5.78
C ARG A 161 3.49 21.25 4.94
N VAL A 162 3.94 19.99 4.94
CA VAL A 162 3.29 18.94 4.15
C VAL A 162 1.92 18.56 4.74
N ALA A 163 1.79 18.52 6.06
CA ALA A 163 0.51 18.27 6.73
C ALA A 163 -0.50 19.36 6.37
N GLU A 164 -0.10 20.64 6.46
CA GLU A 164 -0.97 21.77 6.12
C GLU A 164 -1.37 21.77 4.64
N ALA A 165 -0.41 21.58 3.74
CA ALA A 165 -0.66 21.60 2.30
C ALA A 165 -1.61 20.47 1.83
N TYR A 166 -1.62 19.33 2.52
CA TYR A 166 -2.39 18.15 2.11
C TYR A 166 -3.60 17.83 2.98
N LYS A 167 -3.81 18.48 4.14
CA LYS A 167 -4.92 18.15 5.06
C LYS A 167 -6.30 18.19 4.40
N GLY A 168 -6.57 19.21 3.58
CA GLY A 168 -7.86 19.37 2.91
C GLY A 168 -8.02 18.36 1.77
N PHE A 169 -6.93 18.15 1.02
CA PHE A 169 -6.89 17.21 -0.09
C PHE A 169 -7.16 15.78 0.36
N LEU A 170 -6.47 15.28 1.39
CA LEU A 170 -6.59 13.89 1.86
C LEU A 170 -7.97 13.56 2.45
N ARG A 171 -8.74 14.58 2.86
CA ARG A 171 -10.10 14.41 3.39
C ARG A 171 -11.16 14.36 2.31
N THR A 172 -10.89 15.01 1.18
CA THR A 172 -11.88 15.25 0.12
C THR A 172 -11.52 14.53 -1.18
N ASP A 173 -10.35 13.89 -1.26
CA ASP A 173 -9.94 13.16 -2.44
C ASP A 173 -10.91 12.01 -2.77
N ASN A 174 -11.25 11.94 -4.04
CA ASN A 174 -12.28 11.04 -4.54
C ASN A 174 -12.00 10.62 -5.99
N GLU A 175 -10.73 10.45 -6.36
CA GLU A 175 -10.32 10.21 -7.76
C GLU A 175 -10.60 8.77 -8.21
N CYS A 176 -10.32 7.78 -7.36
CA CYS A 176 -10.51 6.36 -7.63
C CYS A 176 -10.65 5.55 -6.33
N VAL A 177 -10.87 4.24 -6.45
CA VAL A 177 -10.72 3.32 -5.32
C VAL A 177 -9.24 3.04 -5.09
N CYS A 178 -8.76 3.37 -3.89
CA CYS A 178 -7.44 3.04 -3.39
C CYS A 178 -7.57 1.90 -2.38
N MET A 179 -6.66 0.93 -2.43
CA MET A 179 -6.52 -0.11 -1.42
C MET A 179 -6.10 0.48 -0.05
N GLY A 180 -5.38 1.60 -0.05
CA GLY A 180 -4.97 2.35 1.16
C GLY A 180 -3.77 1.74 1.90
N ASN A 181 -3.53 0.44 1.71
CA ASN A 181 -2.38 -0.29 2.27
C ASN A 181 -1.63 -1.08 1.19
N PHE A 182 -1.60 -0.59 -0.04
CA PHE A 182 -0.94 -1.28 -1.14
C PHE A 182 0.58 -1.29 -0.95
N SER A 183 1.15 -2.48 -0.73
CA SER A 183 2.58 -2.65 -0.51
C SER A 183 3.09 -4.05 -0.85
N PRO A 184 4.41 -4.25 -1.03
CA PRO A 184 4.99 -5.57 -1.33
C PRO A 184 4.66 -6.65 -0.30
N ARG A 185 4.39 -6.30 0.96
CA ARG A 185 3.91 -7.23 2.00
C ARG A 185 2.53 -7.78 1.75
N ARG A 186 1.75 -7.08 0.93
CA ARG A 186 0.37 -7.41 0.59
C ARG A 186 0.22 -8.00 -0.80
N VAL A 187 1.34 -8.30 -1.47
CA VAL A 187 1.35 -9.01 -2.73
C VAL A 187 1.84 -10.44 -2.51
N VAL A 188 0.95 -11.41 -2.67
CA VAL A 188 1.24 -12.83 -2.57
C VAL A 188 1.64 -13.38 -3.95
N ILE A 189 2.71 -14.16 -3.98
CA ILE A 189 3.22 -14.85 -5.17
C ILE A 189 2.71 -16.30 -5.13
N ALA A 190 1.96 -16.72 -6.15
CA ALA A 190 1.58 -18.13 -6.31
C ALA A 190 2.73 -18.99 -6.87
N ASP A 191 2.67 -20.32 -6.73
CA ASP A 191 3.77 -21.21 -7.12
C ASP A 191 3.81 -21.54 -8.62
N LEU A 192 2.65 -21.61 -9.29
CA LEU A 192 2.54 -22.00 -10.70
C LEU A 192 2.38 -20.76 -11.59
N THR A 193 3.43 -20.41 -12.36
CA THR A 193 3.48 -19.35 -13.40
C THR A 193 2.76 -18.06 -12.99
N PRO A 194 3.35 -17.29 -12.05
CA PRO A 194 2.64 -16.94 -10.84
C PRO A 194 1.61 -15.85 -11.08
N PRO A 195 0.30 -16.15 -10.93
CA PRO A 195 -0.64 -15.11 -10.61
C PRO A 195 -0.18 -14.41 -9.32
N LEU A 196 -0.26 -13.09 -9.29
CA LEU A 196 -0.09 -12.32 -8.07
C LEU A 196 -1.47 -12.08 -7.47
N MET A 197 -1.54 -12.10 -6.15
CA MET A 197 -2.75 -11.72 -5.43
C MET A 197 -2.45 -10.53 -4.52
N VAL A 198 -3.29 -9.50 -4.60
CA VAL A 198 -3.16 -8.29 -3.75
C VAL A 198 -4.17 -8.41 -2.60
N VAL A 199 -3.70 -8.66 -1.37
CA VAL A 199 -4.54 -9.03 -0.21
C VAL A 199 -4.68 -7.91 0.82
N ASP A 200 -5.61 -8.04 1.76
CA ASP A 200 -5.86 -7.10 2.87
C ASP A 200 -6.38 -5.71 2.46
N TRP A 201 -7.63 -5.67 2.00
CA TRP A 201 -8.30 -4.47 1.51
C TRP A 201 -9.04 -3.69 2.60
N LYS A 202 -8.72 -3.90 3.88
CA LYS A 202 -9.48 -3.32 5.02
C LYS A 202 -9.40 -1.80 5.12
N ASN A 203 -8.40 -1.20 4.46
CA ASN A 203 -8.19 0.24 4.38
C ASN A 203 -8.64 0.80 3.02
N VAL A 204 -9.47 0.05 2.28
CA VAL A 204 -9.99 0.52 1.01
C VAL A 204 -10.81 1.79 1.22
N ARG A 205 -10.59 2.76 0.35
CA ARG A 205 -11.30 4.03 0.38
C ARG A 205 -11.32 4.65 -1.01
N ARG A 206 -12.17 5.65 -1.19
CA ARG A 206 -12.02 6.60 -2.28
C ARG A 206 -10.86 7.56 -1.97
N GLY A 207 -10.06 7.88 -2.96
CA GLY A 207 -9.02 8.90 -2.84
C GLY A 207 -8.13 8.99 -4.07
N SER A 208 -6.92 9.49 -3.91
CA SER A 208 -5.96 9.65 -5.00
C SER A 208 -5.09 8.42 -5.21
N GLY A 209 -4.99 7.95 -6.45
CA GLY A 209 -4.11 6.85 -6.82
C GLY A 209 -2.62 7.09 -6.50
N ALA A 210 -2.23 8.36 -6.27
CA ALA A 210 -0.89 8.73 -5.81
C ALA A 210 -0.54 8.10 -4.45
N THR A 211 -1.52 7.85 -3.57
CA THR A 211 -1.24 7.27 -2.25
C THR A 211 -0.83 5.81 -2.35
N ASP A 212 -1.56 5.01 -3.12
CA ASP A 212 -1.20 3.58 -3.29
C ASP A 212 0.12 3.43 -4.05
N ALA A 213 0.30 4.22 -5.11
CA ALA A 213 1.53 4.20 -5.91
C ALA A 213 2.74 4.66 -5.10
N GLY A 214 2.61 5.74 -4.33
CA GLY A 214 3.70 6.29 -3.53
C GLY A 214 4.09 5.35 -2.39
N ARG A 215 3.10 4.75 -1.72
CA ARG A 215 3.34 3.76 -0.67
C ARG A 215 4.06 2.54 -1.21
N PHE A 216 3.56 1.94 -2.29
CA PHE A 216 4.24 0.78 -2.84
C PHE A 216 5.68 1.11 -3.30
N ALA A 217 5.86 2.23 -4.00
CA ALA A 217 7.18 2.65 -4.49
C ALA A 217 8.18 2.84 -3.35
N ALA A 218 7.78 3.56 -2.30
CA ALA A 218 8.62 3.74 -1.12
C ALA A 218 8.96 2.37 -0.51
N GLU A 219 7.99 1.46 -0.30
CA GLU A 219 8.26 0.22 0.45
C GLU A 219 9.14 -0.72 -0.35
N ALA A 220 8.91 -0.74 -1.66
CA ALA A 220 9.77 -1.44 -2.59
C ALA A 220 11.20 -0.89 -2.56
N TRP A 221 11.39 0.43 -2.46
CA TRP A 221 12.71 1.03 -2.39
C TRP A 221 13.41 0.64 -1.09
N THR A 222 12.69 0.69 0.02
CA THR A 222 13.19 0.26 1.33
C THR A 222 13.58 -1.23 1.32
N ILE A 223 12.77 -2.10 0.73
CA ILE A 223 13.11 -3.53 0.59
C ILE A 223 14.36 -3.72 -0.29
N ASP A 224 14.45 -3.02 -1.44
CA ASP A 224 15.61 -3.04 -2.33
C ASP A 224 16.90 -2.62 -1.61
N ARG A 225 16.80 -1.68 -0.67
CA ARG A 225 17.93 -1.17 0.10
C ARG A 225 18.35 -2.13 1.22
N PHE A 226 17.41 -2.57 2.05
CA PHE A 226 17.74 -3.25 3.30
C PHE A 226 17.75 -4.78 3.19
N LYS A 227 16.85 -5.40 2.42
CA LYS A 227 16.77 -6.87 2.38
C LYS A 227 17.84 -7.53 1.52
N VAL A 228 18.57 -6.77 0.71
CA VAL A 228 19.55 -7.34 -0.24
C VAL A 228 20.98 -7.22 0.28
N GLY A 229 21.20 -6.50 1.39
CA GLY A 229 22.53 -6.18 1.89
C GLY A 229 23.37 -5.44 0.84
N SER A 230 24.68 -5.69 0.83
CA SER A 230 25.62 -5.11 -0.16
C SER A 230 25.42 -5.61 -1.61
N LYS A 231 24.47 -6.52 -1.86
CA LYS A 231 24.19 -7.02 -3.21
C LYS A 231 23.32 -5.99 -3.96
N ARG A 232 23.72 -5.69 -5.19
CA ARG A 232 23.10 -4.72 -6.13
C ARG A 232 21.58 -4.62 -6.01
N HIS A 233 21.07 -3.37 -6.00
CA HIS A 233 19.65 -3.03 -6.12
C HIS A 233 18.97 -3.90 -7.19
N ARG A 234 17.88 -4.58 -6.83
CA ARG A 234 17.22 -5.53 -7.73
C ARG A 234 16.11 -4.89 -8.56
N GLY A 235 15.72 -3.67 -8.20
CA GLY A 235 14.99 -2.74 -9.05
C GLY A 235 13.48 -2.86 -8.95
N LEU A 236 12.90 -3.32 -7.83
CA LEU A 236 11.45 -3.43 -7.69
C LEU A 236 10.79 -2.06 -7.79
N ALA A 237 11.26 -1.08 -7.00
CA ALA A 237 10.72 0.27 -6.97
C ALA A 237 10.82 0.96 -8.34
N ASN A 238 11.99 0.87 -8.97
CA ASN A 238 12.26 1.47 -10.28
C ASN A 238 11.36 0.86 -11.37
N ALA A 239 11.29 -0.48 -11.42
CA ALA A 239 10.46 -1.19 -12.38
C ALA A 239 8.95 -0.88 -12.19
N PHE A 240 8.48 -0.86 -10.94
CA PHE A 240 7.11 -0.50 -10.60
C PHE A 240 6.77 0.94 -10.97
N LEU A 241 7.55 1.91 -10.48
CA LEU A 241 7.24 3.32 -10.63
C LEU A 241 7.27 3.76 -12.10
N LYS A 242 8.27 3.29 -12.87
CA LYS A 242 8.31 3.55 -14.32
C LYS A 242 7.11 2.98 -15.05
N ALA A 243 6.73 1.74 -14.75
CA ALA A 243 5.59 1.09 -15.38
C ALA A 243 4.27 1.79 -15.02
N TYR A 244 4.10 2.21 -13.76
CA TYR A 244 2.93 2.97 -13.32
C TYR A 244 2.86 4.33 -14.02
N LEU A 245 3.93 5.13 -13.98
CA LEU A 245 3.97 6.46 -14.59
C LEU A 245 3.77 6.41 -16.11
N HIS A 246 4.35 5.40 -16.77
CA HIS A 246 4.16 5.20 -18.20
C HIS A 246 2.70 4.85 -18.54
N ALA A 247 2.04 4.00 -17.75
CA ALA A 247 0.67 3.60 -18.00
C ALA A 247 -0.37 4.69 -17.60
N ALA A 248 -0.04 5.50 -16.60
CA ALA A 248 -0.92 6.53 -16.06
C ALA A 248 -0.81 7.87 -16.80
N GLU A 249 0.33 8.14 -17.43
CA GLU A 249 0.66 9.41 -18.08
C GLU A 249 0.27 10.64 -17.23
N PRO A 250 0.68 10.68 -15.93
CA PRO A 250 0.13 11.65 -15.01
C PRO A 250 0.60 13.07 -15.32
N ASN A 251 -0.30 14.02 -15.09
CA ASN A 251 0.00 15.45 -15.13
C ASN A 251 0.99 15.85 -14.01
N PHE A 252 1.44 17.10 -14.07
CA PHE A 252 2.42 17.62 -13.11
C PHE A 252 1.93 17.57 -11.65
N GLU A 253 0.67 17.96 -11.40
CA GLU A 253 0.09 17.95 -10.06
C GLU A 253 0.09 16.55 -9.43
N PHE A 254 -0.35 15.53 -10.18
CA PHE A 254 -0.33 14.14 -9.71
C PHE A 254 1.10 13.68 -9.39
N ARG A 255 2.09 14.08 -10.20
CA ARG A 255 3.50 13.75 -9.93
C ARG A 255 3.98 14.37 -8.63
N MET A 256 3.56 15.58 -8.29
CA MET A 256 3.92 16.21 -7.01
C MET A 256 3.24 15.50 -5.84
N LYS A 257 1.94 15.16 -5.95
CA LYS A 257 1.23 14.35 -4.95
C LYS A 257 1.91 13.01 -4.69
N LEU A 258 2.31 12.33 -5.77
CA LEU A 258 3.03 11.07 -5.71
C LEU A 258 4.39 11.22 -5.02
N ALA A 259 5.16 12.25 -5.38
CA ALA A 259 6.46 12.53 -4.77
C ALA A 259 6.31 12.78 -3.26
N VAL A 260 5.37 13.65 -2.86
CA VAL A 260 5.07 13.90 -1.45
C VAL A 260 4.72 12.60 -0.73
N HIS A 261 3.85 11.78 -1.30
CA HIS A 261 3.46 10.53 -0.65
C HIS A 261 4.63 9.55 -0.52
N ILE A 262 5.51 9.44 -1.51
CA ILE A 262 6.76 8.66 -1.41
C ILE A 262 7.59 9.17 -0.22
N GLY A 263 7.84 10.47 -0.17
CA GLY A 263 8.67 11.07 0.89
C GLY A 263 8.07 10.89 2.28
N VAL A 264 6.76 11.09 2.44
CA VAL A 264 6.03 10.83 3.69
C VAL A 264 6.25 9.40 4.17
N GLN A 265 6.10 8.40 3.28
CA GLN A 265 6.26 6.99 3.65
C GLN A 265 7.71 6.65 4.01
N LEU A 266 8.69 7.24 3.32
CA LEU A 266 10.11 7.07 3.66
C LEU A 266 10.42 7.61 5.06
N CYS A 267 9.97 8.83 5.39
CA CYS A 267 10.14 9.40 6.73
C CYS A 267 9.45 8.56 7.82
N LEU A 268 8.26 8.01 7.53
CA LEU A 268 7.55 7.19 8.52
C LEU A 268 8.22 5.85 8.74
N TRP A 269 8.72 5.18 7.71
CA TRP A 269 9.34 3.86 7.92
C TRP A 269 10.75 3.90 8.47
N SER A 270 11.46 5.02 8.34
CA SER A 270 12.66 5.20 9.18
C SER A 270 12.35 5.13 10.68
N HIS A 271 11.10 5.37 11.07
CA HIS A 271 10.67 5.33 12.47
C HIS A 271 10.10 3.95 12.90
N VAL A 272 9.80 3.02 11.99
CA VAL A 272 9.13 1.75 12.37
C VAL A 272 10.02 0.56 12.03
N GLU A 273 10.22 -0.33 13.01
CA GLU A 273 10.85 -1.66 12.96
C GLU A 273 10.20 -2.65 11.94
N LEU A 274 9.50 -2.15 10.92
CA LEU A 274 8.73 -2.97 9.99
C LEU A 274 9.63 -3.90 9.20
N LEU A 275 10.84 -3.49 8.88
CA LEU A 275 11.82 -4.38 8.29
C LEU A 275 12.35 -5.21 9.46
N GLU A 276 12.02 -6.49 9.50
CA GLU A 276 12.72 -7.51 10.30
C GLU A 276 14.18 -7.64 9.82
N CYS A 277 14.88 -6.52 9.69
CA CYS A 277 16.18 -6.36 9.10
C CYS A 277 16.97 -5.44 10.04
N PRO A 278 18.10 -5.93 10.58
CA PRO A 278 18.96 -5.11 11.42
C PRO A 278 19.49 -3.97 10.56
N SER A 279 18.92 -2.78 10.76
CA SER A 279 19.36 -1.55 10.11
C SER A 279 19.93 -0.65 11.18
N THR A 280 21.04 0.02 10.85
CA THR A 280 21.65 0.97 11.76
C THR A 280 20.84 2.26 11.82
N TRP A 281 20.97 2.99 12.93
CA TRP A 281 20.38 4.33 13.07
C TRP A 281 20.81 5.27 11.93
N VAL A 282 22.07 5.16 11.48
CA VAL A 282 22.62 5.94 10.38
C VAL A 282 21.90 5.65 9.07
N GLU A 283 21.62 4.38 8.78
CA GLU A 283 20.89 4.03 7.56
C GLU A 283 19.44 4.50 7.62
N MET A 284 18.78 4.37 8.78
CA MET A 284 17.41 4.85 8.97
C MET A 284 17.32 6.37 8.83
N ARG A 285 18.29 7.11 9.38
CA ARG A 285 18.43 8.54 9.15
C ARG A 285 18.56 8.87 7.65
N GLY A 286 19.39 8.13 6.92
CA GLY A 286 19.54 8.34 5.46
C GLY A 286 18.25 8.15 4.67
N VAL A 287 17.35 7.25 5.12
CA VAL A 287 15.99 7.12 4.54
C VAL A 287 15.14 8.35 4.85
N ALA A 288 15.19 8.84 6.08
CA ALA A 288 14.47 10.05 6.48
C ALA A 288 14.95 11.28 5.70
N GLU A 289 16.27 11.44 5.51
CA GLU A 289 16.89 12.51 4.72
C GLU A 289 16.45 12.45 3.25
N LEU A 290 16.40 11.26 2.65
CA LEU A 290 15.86 11.09 1.30
C LEU A 290 14.38 11.47 1.23
N GLY A 291 13.58 11.04 2.22
CA GLY A 291 12.17 11.37 2.31
C GLY A 291 11.93 12.88 2.40
N GLU A 292 12.66 13.56 3.30
CA GLU A 292 12.63 15.01 3.48
C GLU A 292 13.00 15.75 2.18
N ALA A 293 14.10 15.34 1.53
CA ALA A 293 14.57 15.96 0.29
C ALA A 293 13.57 15.81 -0.86
N ILE A 294 12.87 14.67 -0.95
CA ILE A 294 11.81 14.44 -1.94
C ILE A 294 10.60 15.35 -1.65
N ILE A 295 10.15 15.43 -0.38
CA ILE A 295 9.04 16.31 0.01
C ILE A 295 9.37 17.76 -0.34
N ARG A 296 10.56 18.24 0.04
CA ARG A 296 11.01 19.61 -0.24
C ARG A 296 10.95 19.92 -1.72
N LYS A 297 11.56 19.07 -2.56
CA LYS A 297 11.50 19.22 -4.02
C LYS A 297 10.07 19.24 -4.55
N ALA A 298 9.19 18.38 -4.05
CA ALA A 298 7.80 18.32 -4.50
C ALA A 298 6.99 19.58 -4.11
N LEU A 299 7.17 20.09 -2.89
CA LEU A 299 6.56 21.33 -2.42
C LEU A 299 7.04 22.55 -3.21
N ASP A 300 8.29 22.52 -3.69
CA ASP A 300 8.88 23.57 -4.52
C ASP A 300 8.56 23.38 -6.02
N GLY A 301 7.71 22.41 -6.39
CA GLY A 301 7.34 22.13 -7.78
C GLY A 301 8.50 21.58 -8.65
N ASN A 302 9.51 20.98 -8.03
CA ASN A 302 10.71 20.51 -8.72
C ASN A 302 10.60 19.03 -9.11
N SER A 303 10.45 18.74 -10.41
CA SER A 303 10.34 17.38 -10.94
C SER A 303 11.60 16.52 -10.80
N SER A 304 12.75 17.08 -10.43
CA SER A 304 13.99 16.31 -10.20
C SER A 304 13.90 15.32 -9.02
N TRP A 305 12.83 15.36 -8.22
CA TRP A 305 12.60 14.38 -7.16
C TRP A 305 12.66 12.93 -7.67
N ILE A 306 12.23 12.69 -8.91
CA ILE A 306 12.21 11.34 -9.48
C ILE A 306 13.61 10.81 -9.74
N ASP A 307 14.51 11.67 -10.23
CA ASP A 307 15.92 11.32 -10.43
C ASP A 307 16.62 11.10 -9.10
N LEU A 308 16.29 11.93 -8.10
CA LEU A 308 16.79 11.73 -6.73
C LEU A 308 16.34 10.37 -6.18
N PHE A 309 15.05 10.06 -6.26
CA PHE A 309 14.50 8.80 -5.74
C PHE A 309 15.03 7.56 -6.47
N LEU A 310 15.17 7.62 -7.80
CA LEU A 310 15.58 6.46 -8.59
C LEU A 310 17.09 6.20 -8.59
N LYS A 311 17.91 7.18 -8.16
CA LYS A 311 19.38 7.05 -8.05
C LYS A 311 19.87 6.75 -6.63
N ALA A 312 19.06 7.03 -5.62
CA ALA A 312 19.35 6.73 -4.21
C ALA A 312 19.22 5.23 -3.89
#